data_AF-A0A2N9NP56-F1
#
_entry.id   AF-A0A2N9NP56-F1
#
_cell.length_a   1.000
_cell.length_b   1.000
_cell.length_c   1.000
_cell.angle_alpha   90.00
_cell.angle_beta   90.00
_cell.angle_gamma   90.00
#
_symmetry.space_group_name_H-M   'P 1'
#
loop_
_entity.id
_entity.type
_entity.pdbx_description
1 polymer ?
#
loop_
_entity_poly.entity_id
_entity_poly.type
_entity_poly.pdbx_seq_one_letter_code
_entity_poly.pdbx_strand_id
1 'polypeptide(L)'
;MKIQLDTKIQDWDESFLDLEDYQVERALAKAAIEAIHRARRFGTDFVVEEDGQPKSLRPHETAPYEQRFREDLERVNRKIAELEAKNPDALALNETPEPKPGQSGAKQ
;
A
#
# COMPACT_ATOMS: atom_id res chain seq x y z
N MET A 1 -28.93 -18.63 -18.84
CA MET A 1 -28.07 -17.46 -19.09
C MET A 1 -26.73 -17.71 -18.45
N LYS A 2 -25.65 -17.88 -19.23
CA LYS A 2 -24.28 -17.97 -18.69
C LYS A 2 -23.70 -16.56 -18.68
N ILE A 3 -23.46 -16.01 -17.49
CA ILE A 3 -22.73 -14.75 -17.33
C ILE A 3 -21.27 -15.15 -17.17
N GLN A 4 -20.45 -14.86 -18.19
CA GLN A 4 -18.99 -14.96 -18.10
C GLN A 4 -18.52 -13.69 -17.40
N LEU A 5 -18.01 -13.81 -16.18
CA LEU A 5 -17.31 -12.73 -15.49
C LEU A 5 -15.82 -12.89 -15.82
N ASP A 6 -15.38 -12.03 -16.73
CA ASP A 6 -14.00 -11.83 -17.16
C ASP A 6 -13.22 -11.28 -15.95
N THR A 7 -12.45 -12.11 -15.24
CA THR A 7 -11.56 -11.73 -14.12
C THR A 7 -10.34 -10.95 -14.62
N LYS A 8 -10.58 -9.93 -15.45
CA LYS A 8 -9.58 -8.90 -15.74
C LYS A 8 -9.48 -8.05 -14.49
N ILE A 9 -8.30 -8.05 -13.88
CA ILE A 9 -7.87 -6.97 -12.99
C ILE A 9 -8.26 -5.69 -13.73
N GLN A 10 -9.25 -4.97 -13.21
CA GLN A 10 -9.68 -3.71 -13.80
C GLN A 10 -8.43 -2.82 -13.78
N ASP A 11 -7.95 -2.50 -14.98
CA ASP A 11 -6.86 -1.56 -15.22
C ASP A 11 -7.43 -0.18 -14.88
N TRP A 12 -7.56 0.07 -13.57
CA TRP A 12 -8.00 1.35 -13.05
C TRP A 12 -6.93 2.36 -13.45
N ASP A 13 -7.37 3.44 -14.08
CA ASP A 13 -6.50 4.55 -14.43
C ASP A 13 -5.82 5.08 -13.17
N GLU A 14 -4.56 4.68 -12.98
CA GLU A 14 -3.70 5.01 -11.85
C GLU A 14 -3.39 6.54 -11.76
N SER A 15 -4.00 7.36 -12.63
CA SER A 15 -3.88 8.82 -12.60
C SER A 15 -4.79 9.52 -11.59
N PHE A 16 -5.79 8.83 -11.01
CA PHE A 16 -6.66 9.42 -9.98
C PHE A 16 -6.11 9.31 -8.56
N LEU A 17 -5.26 8.31 -8.29
CA LEU A 17 -4.73 8.00 -6.96
C LEU A 17 -3.55 8.92 -6.63
N ASP A 18 -3.57 9.51 -5.44
CA ASP A 18 -2.49 10.35 -4.94
C ASP A 18 -1.50 9.57 -4.06
N LEU A 19 -0.51 10.27 -3.50
CA LEU A 19 0.51 9.65 -2.66
C LEU A 19 -0.08 8.95 -1.43
N GLU A 20 -1.12 9.53 -0.81
CA GLU A 20 -1.76 8.98 0.39
C GLU A 20 -2.47 7.66 0.05
N ASP A 21 -3.17 7.61 -1.08
CA ASP A 21 -3.83 6.40 -1.55
C ASP A 21 -2.85 5.23 -1.71
N TYR A 22 -1.71 5.48 -2.37
CA TYR A 22 -0.69 4.44 -2.53
C TYR A 22 -0.02 4.05 -1.20
N GLN A 23 0.09 4.96 -0.24
CA GLN A 23 0.57 4.63 1.10
C GLN A 23 -0.40 3.68 1.83
N VAL A 24 -1.72 3.85 1.65
CA VAL A 24 -2.74 2.93 2.16
C VAL A 24 -2.62 1.57 1.47
N GLU A 25 -2.51 1.53 0.13
CA GLU A 25 -2.29 0.28 -0.61
C GLU A 25 -1.05 -0.47 -0.11
N ARG A 26 0.05 0.25 0.13
CA ARG A 26 1.28 -0.32 0.68
C ARG A 26 1.05 -0.97 2.04
N ALA A 27 0.27 -0.32 2.91
CA ALA A 27 -0.05 -0.85 4.23
C ALA A 27 -0.89 -2.14 4.12
N LEU A 28 -1.86 -2.18 3.20
CA LEU A 28 -2.67 -3.36 2.93
C LEU A 28 -1.83 -4.53 2.39
N ALA A 29 -0.97 -4.29 1.41
CA ALA A 29 -0.09 -5.32 0.84
C ALA A 29 0.85 -5.90 1.91
N LYS A 30 1.43 -5.05 2.76
CA LYS A 30 2.25 -5.51 3.91
C LYS A 30 1.43 -6.34 4.89
N ALA A 31 0.21 -5.91 5.22
CA ALA A 31 -0.66 -6.64 6.13
C ALA A 31 -1.03 -8.03 5.58
N ALA A 32 -1.24 -8.16 4.27
CA ALA A 32 -1.51 -9.45 3.62
C ALA A 32 -0.32 -10.43 3.74
N ILE A 33 0.91 -9.96 3.52
CA ILE A 33 2.13 -10.78 3.69
C ILE A 33 2.28 -11.22 5.15
N GLU A 34 2.10 -10.29 6.10
CA GLU A 34 2.13 -10.60 7.53
C GLU A 34 1.05 -11.62 7.95
N ALA A 35 -0.14 -11.52 7.37
CA ALA A 35 -1.21 -12.48 7.60
C ALA A 35 -0.83 -13.89 7.12
N ILE A 36 -0.19 -14.02 5.95
CA ILE A 36 0.36 -15.29 5.47
C ILE A 36 1.42 -15.83 6.42
N HIS A 37 2.35 -14.98 6.89
CA HIS A 37 3.40 -15.40 7.83
C HIS A 37 2.81 -15.91 9.14
N ARG A 38 1.79 -15.23 9.67
CA ARG A 38 1.05 -15.69 10.86
C ARG A 38 0.33 -17.00 10.59
N ALA A 39 -0.36 -17.14 9.46
CA ALA A 39 -1.05 -18.36 9.10
C ALA A 39 -0.10 -19.56 9.08
N ARG A 40 1.09 -19.40 8.48
CA ARG A 40 2.14 -20.42 8.50
C ARG A 40 2.68 -20.72 9.89
N ARG A 41 2.93 -19.68 10.69
CA ARG A 41 3.48 -19.82 12.05
C ARG A 41 2.54 -20.58 12.98
N PHE A 42 1.24 -20.33 12.89
CA PHE A 42 0.25 -20.91 13.78
C PHE A 42 -0.47 -22.12 13.19
N GLY A 43 -0.15 -22.50 11.95
CA GLY A 43 -0.79 -23.63 11.27
C GLY A 43 -2.26 -23.37 10.94
N THR A 44 -2.66 -22.11 10.81
CA THR A 44 -4.05 -21.73 10.49
C THR A 44 -4.22 -21.57 8.99
N ASP A 45 -5.45 -21.76 8.52
CA ASP A 45 -5.78 -21.49 7.14
C ASP A 45 -5.75 -19.98 6.85
N PHE A 46 -5.50 -19.62 5.59
CA PHE A 46 -5.52 -18.26 5.06
C PHE A 46 -6.61 -18.18 4.00
N VAL A 47 -7.53 -17.22 4.12
CA VAL A 47 -8.65 -17.08 3.18
C VAL A 47 -8.36 -15.96 2.19
N VAL A 48 -8.51 -16.26 0.90
CA VAL A 48 -8.43 -15.30 -0.21
C VAL A 48 -9.73 -15.33 -1.01
N GLU A 49 -9.99 -14.29 -1.79
CA GLU A 49 -11.02 -14.33 -2.81
C GLU A 49 -10.38 -14.71 -4.15
N GLU A 50 -10.91 -15.75 -4.80
CA GLU A 50 -10.50 -16.22 -6.12
C GLU A 50 -11.76 -16.48 -6.95
N ASP A 51 -11.85 -15.91 -8.15
CA ASP A 51 -13.04 -15.97 -9.01
C ASP A 51 -14.35 -15.56 -8.31
N GLY A 52 -14.27 -14.54 -7.45
CA GLY A 52 -15.41 -14.03 -6.69
C GLY A 52 -15.91 -14.98 -5.59
N GLN A 53 -15.12 -15.98 -5.22
CA GLN A 53 -15.45 -16.94 -4.18
C GLN A 53 -14.35 -16.99 -3.11
N PRO A 54 -14.71 -17.15 -1.83
CA PRO A 54 -13.71 -17.35 -0.78
C PRO A 54 -13.06 -18.73 -0.95
N LYS A 55 -11.74 -18.75 -0.95
CA LYS A 55 -10.90 -19.94 -0.98
C LYS A 55 -10.05 -19.99 0.28
N SER A 56 -10.18 -21.07 1.05
CA SER A 56 -9.33 -21.36 2.19
C SER A 56 -8.06 -22.06 1.72
N LEU A 57 -6.90 -21.54 2.10
CA LEU A 57 -5.58 -22.08 1.76
C LEU A 57 -4.91 -22.59 3.02
N ARG A 58 -4.38 -23.80 2.96
CA ARG A 58 -3.48 -24.33 4.00
C ARG A 58 -2.17 -23.54 3.99
N PRO A 59 -1.44 -23.48 5.13
CA PRO A 59 -0.13 -22.84 5.23
C PRO A 59 0.83 -23.08 4.05
N HIS A 60 0.95 -24.33 3.59
CA HIS A 60 1.86 -24.72 2.51
C HIS A 60 1.38 -24.28 1.11
N GLU A 61 0.10 -23.95 0.96
CA GLU A 61 -0.51 -23.53 -0.31
C GLU A 61 -0.40 -22.00 -0.53
N THR A 62 0.01 -21.25 0.49
CA THR A 62 0.07 -19.77 0.44
C THR A 62 1.28 -19.21 -0.31
N ALA A 63 2.25 -20.04 -0.71
CA ALA A 63 3.51 -19.56 -1.32
C ALA A 63 3.32 -18.75 -2.62
N PRO A 64 2.47 -19.17 -3.57
CA PRO A 64 2.21 -18.37 -4.78
C PRO A 64 1.54 -17.02 -4.47
N TYR A 65 0.66 -16.99 -3.47
CA TYR A 65 -0.05 -15.77 -3.06
C TYR A 65 0.88 -14.79 -2.36
N GLU A 66 1.81 -15.27 -1.53
CA GLU A 66 2.84 -14.42 -0.93
C GLU A 66 3.73 -13.77 -2.00
N GLN A 67 4.12 -14.53 -3.03
CA GLN A 67 4.93 -14.00 -4.12
C GLN A 67 4.18 -12.88 -4.86
N ARG A 68 2.90 -13.10 -5.19
CA ARG A 68 2.05 -12.06 -5.80
C ARG A 68 1.96 -10.80 -4.93
N PHE A 69 1.73 -10.92 -3.63
CA PHE A 69 1.68 -9.75 -2.74
C PHE A 69 3.02 -9.01 -2.63
N ARG A 70 4.16 -9.71 -2.77
CA ARG A 70 5.47 -9.06 -2.84
C ARG A 70 5.65 -8.26 -4.13
N GLU A 71 5.23 -8.81 -5.26
CA GLU A 71 5.25 -8.12 -6.55
C GLU A 71 4.34 -6.87 -6.54
N ASP A 72 3.14 -7.00 -5.94
CA ASP A 72 2.23 -5.87 -5.74
C ASP A 72 2.86 -4.80 -4.84
N LEU A 73 3.49 -5.20 -3.74
CA LEU A 73 4.19 -4.29 -2.83
C LEU A 73 5.35 -3.55 -3.54
N GLU A 74 6.10 -4.23 -4.39
CA GLU A 74 7.16 -3.62 -5.20
C GLU A 74 6.59 -2.61 -6.20
N ARG A 75 5.49 -2.95 -6.90
CA ARG A 75 4.79 -2.02 -7.79
C ARG A 75 4.36 -0.75 -7.07
N VAL A 76 3.70 -0.90 -5.92
CA VAL A 76 3.23 0.23 -5.10
C VAL A 76 4.40 1.08 -4.60
N ASN A 77 5.49 0.46 -4.15
CA ASN A 77 6.68 1.20 -3.70
C ASN A 77 7.32 2.01 -4.83
N ARG A 78 7.38 1.48 -6.07
CA ARG A 78 7.86 2.25 -7.22
C ARG A 78 6.98 3.47 -7.48
N LYS A 79 5.66 3.30 -7.43
CA LYS A 79 4.72 4.39 -7.67
C LYS A 79 4.80 5.48 -6.61
N ILE A 80 4.92 5.10 -5.34
CA ILE A 80 5.17 6.04 -4.23
C ILE A 80 6.44 6.85 -4.50
N ALA A 81 7.54 6.19 -4.84
CA ALA A 81 8.81 6.88 -5.12
C ALA A 81 8.70 7.85 -6.32
N GLU A 82 7.97 7.48 -7.37
CA GLU A 82 7.69 8.35 -8.50
C GLU A 82 6.86 9.59 -8.12
N LEU A 83 5.87 9.43 -7.24
CA LEU A 83 5.03 10.53 -6.78
C LEU A 83 5.78 11.46 -5.81
N GLU A 84 6.56 10.89 -4.88
CA GLU A 84 7.44 11.65 -3.98
C GLU A 84 8.47 12.48 -4.76
N ALA A 85 9.09 11.90 -5.81
CA ALA A 85 10.04 12.63 -6.66
C ALA A 85 9.40 13.79 -7.45
N LYS A 86 8.10 13.68 -7.79
CA LYS A 86 7.35 14.75 -8.48
C LYS A 86 6.86 15.84 -7.53
N ASN A 87 6.85 15.60 -6.22
CA ASN A 87 6.42 16.56 -5.21
C ASN A 87 7.40 16.64 -4.03
N PRO A 88 8.62 17.19 -4.25
CA PRO A 88 9.65 17.28 -3.21
C PRO A 88 9.23 18.13 -2.01
N ASP A 89 8.27 19.04 -2.18
CA ASP A 89 7.75 19.93 -1.12
C ASP A 89 6.65 19.28 -0.27
N ALA A 90 6.13 18.10 -0.61
CA ALA A 90 5.14 17.40 0.22
C ALA A 90 5.67 17.00 1.61
N LEU A 91 7.00 16.92 1.76
CA LEU A 91 7.69 16.67 3.03
C LEU A 91 7.96 17.96 3.82
N ALA A 92 7.72 19.14 3.24
CA ALA A 92 7.90 20.44 3.88
C ALA A 92 6.68 20.83 4.74
N LEU A 93 6.14 19.91 5.55
CA LEU A 93 5.00 20.21 6.43
C LEU A 93 5.39 20.88 7.75
N ASN A 94 6.65 21.29 7.93
CA ASN A 94 7.10 22.10 9.07
C ASN A 94 8.30 22.97 8.71
N GLU A 95 8.19 23.83 7.69
CA GLU A 95 9.05 25.01 7.69
C GLU A 95 8.65 25.87 8.89
N THR A 96 9.50 25.89 9.91
CA THR A 96 9.39 26.78 11.08
C THR A 96 8.99 28.17 10.60
N PRO A 97 7.91 28.78 11.13
CA PRO A 97 7.48 30.09 10.66
C PRO A 97 8.63 31.07 10.78
N GLU A 98 8.94 31.79 9.70
CA GLU A 98 9.96 32.83 9.73
C GLU A 98 9.68 33.77 10.91
N PRO A 99 10.69 34.08 11.75
CA PRO A 99 10.50 35.02 12.83
C PRO A 99 10.10 36.36 12.22
N LYS A 100 8.90 36.84 12.58
CA LYS A 100 8.42 38.17 12.18
C LYS A 100 9.50 39.20 12.51
N PRO A 101 9.87 40.10 11.57
CA PRO A 101 10.84 41.14 11.84
C PRO A 101 10.24 42.08 12.89
N GLY A 102 10.72 41.99 14.14
CA GLY A 102 10.24 42.85 15.22
C GLY A 102 10.42 42.32 16.65
N GLN A 103 10.72 41.04 16.87
CA GLN A 103 11.03 40.54 18.21
C GLN A 103 12.54 40.32 18.41
N SER A 104 13.30 41.41 18.36
CA SER A 104 14.60 41.46 19.03
C SER A 104 14.34 41.88 20.47
N GLY A 105 14.40 40.91 21.39
CA GLY A 105 14.41 41.20 22.81
C GLY A 105 15.63 42.04 23.16
N ALA A 106 15.40 43.30 23.48
CA ALA A 106 16.39 44.13 24.14
C ALA A 106 16.58 43.60 25.56
N LYS A 107 17.73 42.95 25.79
CA LYS A 107 18.29 42.78 27.14
C LYS A 107 18.66 44.17 27.67
N GLN A 108 18.10 44.57 28.80
CA GLN A 108 18.77 45.30 29.87
C GLN A 108 18.23 44.80 31.21
#